data_AF-A0A429Z0L9-F1
#
_entry.id   AF-A0A429Z0L9-F1
#
_cell.length_a   1.000
_cell.length_b   1.000
_cell.length_c   1.000
_cell.angle_alpha   90.00
_cell.angle_beta   90.00
_cell.angle_gamma   90.00
#
_symmetry.space_group_name_H-M   'P 1'
#
loop_
_entity.id
_entity.type
_entity.pdbx_description
1 polymer ?
#
loop_
_entity_poly.entity_id
_entity_poly.type
_entity_poly.pdbx_seq_one_letter_code
_entity_poly.pdbx_strand_id
1 'polypeptide(L)'
;MSSNNDQNSGAVVGLAFIGAGLMFLAIAVYAVVCFIAAVFTLLSLIAWFRPLKIFGGVIYPSEARLFVMSGLFGAFMVPMFAVFCGLMFEFVIPDEWWFYLVTGGYSFVSMLVAVHHDQPQTNAEPEAVTYTPPPPPSLPKPVTREFNYATWDDEAPEVENDKCSGCAWRPDPSKPVYHR
;
A
#
# COMPACT_ATOMS: atom_id res chain seq x y z
N MET A 1 -21.66 68.11 9.45
CA MET A 1 -20.93 66.88 9.83
C MET A 1 -21.96 65.76 9.97
N SER A 2 -21.97 64.78 9.05
CA SER A 2 -22.68 63.47 9.11
C SER A 2 -23.10 63.04 7.69
N SER A 3 -22.21 62.36 6.96
CA SER A 3 -22.55 61.71 5.67
C SER A 3 -21.66 60.49 5.41
N ASN A 4 -20.47 60.42 6.02
CA ASN A 4 -19.60 59.25 5.91
C ASN A 4 -20.10 57.99 6.66
N ASN A 5 -21.07 58.09 7.57
CA ASN A 5 -21.61 56.92 8.26
C ASN A 5 -22.55 56.08 7.38
N ASP A 6 -23.24 56.70 6.42
CA ASP A 6 -24.20 55.99 5.56
C ASP A 6 -23.49 55.12 4.51
N GLN A 7 -22.35 55.58 4.00
CA GLN A 7 -21.51 54.81 3.06
C GLN A 7 -20.83 53.62 3.74
N ASN A 8 -20.31 53.81 4.96
CA ASN A 8 -19.73 52.71 5.74
C ASN A 8 -20.79 51.68 6.15
N SER A 9 -22.03 52.11 6.42
CA SER A 9 -23.12 51.20 6.79
C SER A 9 -23.46 50.22 5.66
N GLY A 10 -23.47 50.68 4.40
CA GLY A 10 -23.70 49.81 3.24
C GLY A 10 -22.59 48.77 3.04
N ALA A 11 -21.31 49.17 3.21
CA ALA A 11 -20.17 48.27 3.09
C ALA A 11 -20.15 47.20 4.20
N VAL A 12 -20.47 47.57 5.44
CA VAL A 12 -20.54 46.65 6.58
C VAL A 12 -21.66 45.62 6.39
N VAL A 13 -22.83 46.04 5.92
CA VAL A 13 -23.95 45.13 5.64
C VAL A 13 -23.60 44.16 4.51
N GLY A 14 -22.98 44.64 3.44
CA GLY A 14 -22.51 43.77 2.33
C GLY A 14 -21.50 42.72 2.80
N LEU A 15 -20.52 43.12 3.61
CA LEU A 15 -19.52 42.20 4.17
C LEU A 15 -20.14 41.17 5.12
N ALA A 16 -21.15 41.56 5.91
CA ALA A 16 -21.88 40.65 6.77
C ALA A 16 -22.61 39.55 5.97
N PHE A 17 -23.25 39.89 4.86
CA PHE A 17 -23.92 38.90 4.00
C PHE A 17 -22.93 37.96 3.33
N ILE A 18 -21.79 38.47 2.85
CA ILE A 18 -20.72 37.62 2.28
C ILE A 18 -20.17 36.67 3.35
N GLY A 19 -19.90 37.18 4.56
CA GLY A 19 -19.42 36.39 5.68
C GLY A 19 -20.41 35.30 6.11
N ALA A 20 -21.70 35.64 6.21
CA ALA A 20 -22.75 34.67 6.52
C ALA A 20 -22.89 33.59 5.44
N GLY A 21 -22.82 33.98 4.16
CA GLY A 21 -22.84 33.04 3.04
C GLY A 21 -21.66 32.07 3.06
N LEU A 22 -20.45 32.57 3.34
CA LEU A 22 -19.25 31.73 3.46
C LEU A 22 -19.32 30.80 4.67
N MET A 23 -19.83 31.25 5.82
CA MET A 23 -20.04 30.36 6.98
C MET A 23 -21.04 29.26 6.67
N PHE A 24 -22.16 29.58 6.02
CA PHE A 24 -23.15 28.56 5.65
C PHE A 24 -22.57 27.53 4.68
N LEU A 25 -21.79 27.97 3.70
CA LEU A 25 -21.07 27.08 2.79
C LEU A 25 -20.06 26.20 3.55
N ALA A 26 -19.30 26.77 4.48
CA ALA A 26 -18.35 26.02 5.29
C ALA A 26 -19.03 24.94 6.14
N ILE A 27 -20.18 25.25 6.76
CA ILE A 27 -20.99 24.29 7.52
C ILE A 27 -21.52 23.18 6.62
N ALA A 28 -21.98 23.51 5.41
CA ALA A 28 -22.46 22.52 4.46
C ALA A 28 -21.33 21.57 4.01
N VAL A 29 -20.16 22.10 3.66
CA VAL A 29 -18.98 21.32 3.29
C VAL A 29 -18.54 20.44 4.46
N TYR A 30 -18.48 21.00 5.67
CA TYR A 30 -18.16 20.27 6.89
C TYR A 30 -19.10 19.08 7.11
N ALA A 31 -20.41 19.29 6.99
CA ALA A 31 -21.41 18.25 7.15
C ALA A 31 -21.23 17.12 6.13
N VAL A 32 -20.96 17.46 4.86
CA VAL A 32 -20.69 16.47 3.80
C VAL A 32 -19.42 15.68 4.09
N VAL A 33 -18.33 16.34 4.50
CA VAL A 33 -17.07 15.67 4.85
C VAL A 33 -17.24 14.72 6.03
N CYS A 34 -17.93 15.15 7.10
CA CYS A 34 -18.25 14.30 8.24
C CYS A 34 -19.13 13.11 7.85
N PHE A 35 -20.13 13.31 6.98
CA PHE A 35 -20.99 12.24 6.49
C PHE A 35 -20.19 11.21 5.69
N ILE A 36 -19.36 11.65 4.76
CA ILE A 36 -18.49 10.77 3.97
C ILE A 36 -17.52 10.01 4.89
N ALA A 37 -16.88 10.69 5.84
CA ALA A 37 -16.00 10.06 6.81
C ALA A 37 -16.73 9.00 7.66
N ALA A 38 -17.98 9.25 8.06
CA ALA A 38 -18.79 8.29 8.80
C ALA A 38 -19.11 7.04 7.96
N VAL A 39 -19.48 7.22 6.69
CA VAL A 39 -19.74 6.12 5.76
C VAL A 39 -18.46 5.28 5.55
N PHE A 40 -17.32 5.92 5.28
CA PHE A 40 -16.05 5.21 5.14
C PHE A 40 -15.60 4.52 6.43
N THR A 41 -15.89 5.11 7.59
CA THR A 41 -15.63 4.47 8.89
C THR A 41 -16.45 3.19 9.02
N LEU A 42 -17.74 3.22 8.67
CA LEU A 42 -18.59 2.03 8.70
C LEU A 42 -18.09 0.96 7.73
N LEU A 43 -17.71 1.34 6.50
CA LEU A 43 -17.12 0.42 5.52
C LEU A 43 -15.82 -0.18 6.04
N SER A 44 -14.98 0.62 6.71
CA SER A 44 -13.71 0.17 7.31
C SER A 44 -13.94 -0.82 8.45
N LEU A 45 -14.98 -0.62 9.26
CA LEU A 45 -15.37 -1.56 10.31
C LEU A 45 -15.86 -2.90 9.73
N ILE A 46 -16.59 -2.88 8.61
CA ILE A 46 -17.02 -4.10 7.92
C ILE A 46 -15.80 -4.82 7.30
N ALA A 47 -14.88 -4.07 6.71
CA ALA A 47 -13.65 -4.58 6.10
C ALA A 47 -12.56 -4.97 7.12
N TRP A 48 -12.83 -4.90 8.42
CA TRP A 48 -11.82 -5.06 9.48
C TRP A 48 -11.14 -6.44 9.51
N PHE A 49 -11.92 -7.49 9.20
CA PHE A 49 -11.47 -8.87 9.20
C PHE A 49 -11.29 -9.47 7.80
N ARG A 50 -11.94 -8.90 6.79
CA ARG A 50 -11.93 -9.44 5.42
C ARG A 50 -11.85 -8.31 4.40
N PRO A 51 -11.08 -8.49 3.31
CA PRO A 51 -11.00 -7.49 2.26
C PRO A 51 -12.36 -7.31 1.59
N LEU A 52 -12.75 -6.05 1.36
CA LEU A 52 -14.06 -5.69 0.82
C LEU A 52 -13.88 -5.12 -0.59
N LYS A 53 -14.52 -5.74 -1.58
CA LYS A 53 -14.49 -5.28 -2.97
C LYS A 53 -15.68 -4.35 -3.21
N ILE A 54 -15.42 -3.08 -3.50
CA ILE A 54 -16.45 -2.06 -3.74
C ILE A 54 -16.06 -1.28 -4.99
N PHE A 55 -16.99 -1.15 -5.95
CA PHE A 55 -16.84 -0.33 -7.16
C PHE A 55 -15.53 -0.54 -7.95
N GLY A 56 -15.02 -1.78 -7.98
CA GLY A 56 -13.77 -2.12 -8.69
C GLY A 56 -12.49 -1.89 -7.89
N GLY A 57 -12.57 -1.25 -6.72
CA GLY A 57 -11.49 -1.18 -5.74
C GLY A 57 -11.58 -2.31 -4.70
N VAL A 58 -10.45 -2.65 -4.09
CA VAL A 58 -10.37 -3.60 -2.96
C VAL A 58 -9.84 -2.84 -1.76
N ILE A 59 -10.66 -2.70 -0.72
CA ILE A 59 -10.22 -2.12 0.56
C ILE A 59 -9.57 -3.23 1.37
N TYR A 60 -8.29 -3.09 1.68
CA TYR A 60 -7.58 -4.04 2.52
C TYR A 60 -7.83 -3.77 4.01
N PRO A 61 -7.86 -4.81 4.86
CA PRO A 61 -8.05 -4.65 6.30
C PRO A 61 -6.94 -3.79 6.95
N SER A 62 -5.74 -3.76 6.37
CA SER A 62 -4.64 -2.89 6.82
C SER A 62 -4.95 -1.40 6.61
N GLU A 63 -5.50 -1.05 5.44
CA GLU A 63 -5.90 0.32 5.09
C GLU A 63 -7.08 0.77 5.94
N ALA A 64 -8.09 -0.10 6.11
CA ALA A 64 -9.24 0.17 6.95
C ALA A 64 -8.85 0.48 8.40
N ARG A 65 -7.89 -0.27 8.97
CA ARG A 65 -7.35 0.00 10.31
C ARG A 65 -6.60 1.31 10.37
N LEU A 66 -5.77 1.59 9.36
CA LEU A 66 -5.02 2.84 9.31
C LEU A 66 -5.96 4.04 9.21
N PHE A 67 -7.01 3.96 8.40
CA PHE A 67 -8.02 5.00 8.28
C PHE A 67 -8.66 5.31 9.64
N VAL A 68 -9.17 4.29 10.34
CA VAL A 68 -9.80 4.47 11.66
C VAL A 68 -8.80 4.98 12.70
N MET A 69 -7.58 4.46 12.73
CA MET A 69 -6.55 4.87 13.69
C MET A 69 -6.09 6.32 13.44
N SER A 70 -5.95 6.72 12.18
CA SER A 70 -5.62 8.10 11.82
C SER A 70 -6.74 9.07 12.19
N GLY A 71 -7.99 8.69 11.98
CA GLY A 71 -9.14 9.44 12.44
C GLY A 71 -9.16 9.59 13.95
N LEU A 72 -8.95 8.50 14.69
CA LEU A 72 -8.89 8.53 16.16
C LEU A 72 -7.76 9.42 16.67
N PHE A 73 -6.59 9.37 16.01
CA PHE A 73 -5.45 10.24 16.30
C PHE A 73 -5.82 11.72 16.07
N GLY A 74 -6.46 12.05 14.94
CA GLY A 74 -6.94 13.40 14.67
C GLY A 74 -7.99 13.89 15.66
N ALA A 75 -8.92 13.02 16.04
CA ALA A 75 -9.97 13.28 17.02
C ALA A 75 -9.42 13.67 18.40
N PHE A 76 -8.22 13.18 18.76
CA PHE A 76 -7.54 13.49 20.01
C PHE A 76 -6.54 14.65 19.87
N MET A 77 -5.75 14.67 18.80
CA MET A 77 -4.72 15.70 18.58
C MET A 77 -5.30 17.09 18.37
N VAL A 78 -6.40 17.22 17.63
CA VAL A 78 -7.03 18.52 17.37
C VAL A 78 -7.54 19.20 18.65
N PRO A 79 -8.35 18.55 19.51
CA PRO A 79 -8.76 19.17 20.76
C PRO A 79 -7.59 19.42 21.72
N MET A 80 -6.58 18.55 21.75
CA MET A 80 -5.38 18.77 22.56
C MET A 80 -4.63 20.03 22.10
N PHE A 81 -4.46 20.19 20.79
CA PHE A 81 -3.88 21.39 20.20
C PHE A 81 -4.75 22.64 20.44
N ALA A 82 -6.07 22.52 20.39
CA ALA A 82 -6.99 23.63 20.69
C ALA A 82 -6.86 24.08 22.15
N VAL A 83 -6.74 23.15 23.11
CA VAL A 83 -6.45 23.47 24.51
C VAL A 83 -5.09 24.15 24.66
N PHE A 84 -4.06 23.65 23.99
CA PHE A 84 -2.74 24.27 23.98
C PHE A 84 -2.80 25.72 23.50
N CYS A 85 -3.52 25.99 22.41
CA CYS A 85 -3.76 27.34 21.92
C CYS A 85 -4.58 28.17 22.93
N GLY A 86 -5.60 27.59 23.56
CA GLY A 86 -6.41 28.25 24.58
C GLY A 86 -5.58 28.73 25.77
N LEU A 87 -4.60 27.92 26.19
CA LEU A 87 -3.65 28.28 27.25
C LEU A 87 -2.67 29.38 26.81
N MET A 88 -2.24 29.40 25.54
CA MET A 88 -1.30 30.41 25.04
C MET A 88 -1.95 31.78 24.76
N PHE A 89 -3.20 31.80 24.33
CA PHE A 89 -3.91 33.01 23.87
C PHE A 89 -5.05 33.44 24.81
N GLU A 90 -5.22 32.74 25.94
CA GLU A 90 -6.25 33.03 26.96
C GLU A 90 -7.69 33.04 26.43
N PHE A 91 -8.01 32.25 25.39
CA PHE A 91 -9.40 32.10 24.92
C PHE A 91 -10.09 30.90 25.57
N VAL A 92 -11.38 31.08 25.85
CA VAL A 92 -12.26 30.03 26.38
C VAL A 92 -12.97 29.34 25.23
N ILE A 93 -12.82 28.02 25.14
CA ILE A 93 -13.57 27.19 24.18
C ILE A 93 -14.94 26.92 24.79
N PRO A 94 -16.05 27.34 24.15
CA PRO A 94 -17.38 27.02 24.65
C PRO A 94 -17.65 25.52 24.59
N ASP A 95 -18.43 24.99 25.54
CA ASP A 95 -18.64 23.54 25.66
C ASP A 95 -19.24 22.90 24.40
N GLU A 96 -20.04 23.66 23.65
CA GLU A 96 -20.67 23.26 22.40
C GLU A 96 -19.65 22.96 21.28
N TRP A 97 -18.46 23.55 21.32
CA TRP A 97 -17.44 23.43 20.28
C TRP A 97 -16.63 22.14 20.36
N TRP A 98 -16.60 21.47 21.50
CA TRP A 98 -15.83 20.23 21.67
C TRP A 98 -16.28 19.14 20.71
N PHE A 99 -17.59 18.99 20.49
CA PHE A 99 -18.11 18.01 19.56
C PHE A 99 -17.60 18.25 18.14
N TYR A 100 -17.58 19.52 17.70
CA TYR A 100 -17.08 19.90 16.37
C TYR A 100 -15.57 19.75 16.24
N LEU A 101 -14.81 20.04 17.30
CA LEU A 101 -13.35 19.83 17.31
C LEU A 101 -12.99 18.36 17.17
N VAL A 102 -13.68 17.48 17.90
CA VAL A 102 -13.44 16.03 17.85
C VAL A 102 -13.88 15.45 16.51
N THR A 103 -15.11 15.73 16.08
CA THR A 103 -15.64 15.17 14.82
C THR A 103 -14.97 15.76 13.58
N GLY A 104 -14.60 17.05 13.62
CA GLY A 104 -13.83 17.72 12.58
C GLY A 104 -12.39 17.23 12.52
N GLY A 105 -11.74 17.06 13.66
CA GLY A 105 -10.40 16.47 13.71
C GLY A 105 -10.36 15.04 13.19
N TYR A 106 -11.37 14.24 13.55
CA TYR A 106 -11.54 12.89 13.02
C TYR A 106 -11.70 12.90 11.49
N SER A 107 -12.68 13.65 10.98
CA SER A 107 -13.03 13.63 9.55
C SER A 107 -11.91 14.19 8.68
N PHE A 108 -11.27 15.28 9.11
CA PHE A 108 -10.19 15.92 8.38
C PHE A 108 -8.95 15.03 8.27
N VAL A 109 -8.47 14.46 9.37
CA VAL A 109 -7.28 13.60 9.36
C VAL A 109 -7.55 12.28 8.62
N SER A 110 -8.74 11.70 8.78
CA SER A 110 -9.14 10.49 8.06
C SER A 110 -9.13 10.71 6.54
N MET A 111 -9.71 11.82 6.06
CA MET A 111 -9.69 12.15 4.64
C MET A 111 -8.29 12.47 4.13
N LEU A 112 -7.48 13.17 4.92
CA LEU A 112 -6.12 13.50 4.54
C LEU A 112 -5.30 12.23 4.27
N VAL A 113 -5.42 11.22 5.13
CA VAL A 113 -4.72 9.94 4.97
C VAL A 113 -5.25 9.16 3.77
N ALA A 114 -6.57 9.15 3.53
CA ALA A 114 -7.16 8.50 2.36
C ALA A 114 -6.59 9.07 1.04
N VAL A 115 -6.49 10.41 0.95
CA VAL A 115 -5.95 11.08 -0.25
C VAL A 115 -4.46 10.77 -0.45
N HIS A 116 -3.67 10.65 0.62
CA HIS A 116 -2.25 10.36 0.49
C HIS A 116 -1.95 8.89 0.19
N HIS A 117 -2.79 7.95 0.66
CA HIS A 117 -2.60 6.52 0.40
C HIS A 117 -3.01 6.09 -1.00
N ASP A 118 -3.94 6.81 -1.63
CA ASP A 118 -4.36 6.57 -3.02
C ASP A 118 -3.35 7.09 -4.04
N GLN A 119 -2.25 7.73 -3.61
CA GLN A 119 -1.16 7.99 -4.54
C GLN A 119 -0.62 6.63 -4.99
N PRO A 120 -0.80 6.27 -6.29
CA PRO A 120 -0.21 5.05 -6.79
C PRO A 120 1.27 5.17 -6.47
N GLN A 121 1.85 4.13 -5.88
CA GLN A 121 3.29 4.01 -5.76
C GLN A 121 3.88 4.00 -7.18
N THR A 122 3.96 5.18 -7.78
CA THR A 122 4.79 5.49 -8.91
C THR A 122 6.18 5.31 -8.33
N ASN A 123 6.88 4.27 -8.78
CA ASN A 123 8.11 3.70 -8.23
C ASN A 123 7.82 2.73 -7.08
N ALA A 124 8.03 1.42 -7.17
CA ALA A 124 8.85 0.67 -8.10
C ALA A 124 8.19 -0.70 -8.29
N GLU A 125 7.84 -1.04 -9.54
CA GLU A 125 8.28 -2.35 -10.01
C GLU A 125 9.75 -2.38 -9.62
N PRO A 126 10.23 -3.22 -8.68
CA PRO A 126 11.66 -3.38 -8.56
C PRO A 126 12.06 -3.67 -9.99
N GLU A 127 12.78 -2.75 -10.66
CA GLU A 127 13.57 -3.12 -11.81
C GLU A 127 14.21 -4.39 -11.31
N ALA A 128 13.75 -5.53 -11.83
CA ALA A 128 14.29 -6.79 -11.43
C ALA A 128 15.74 -6.57 -11.79
N VAL A 129 16.57 -6.34 -10.76
CA VAL A 129 18.00 -6.29 -10.92
C VAL A 129 18.19 -7.65 -11.52
N THR A 130 18.34 -7.66 -12.83
CA THR A 130 18.56 -8.85 -13.58
C THR A 130 19.97 -9.12 -13.15
N TYR A 131 20.08 -9.82 -12.02
CA TYR A 131 21.24 -10.58 -11.67
C TYR A 131 21.38 -11.49 -12.86
N THR A 132 22.10 -10.99 -13.86
CA THR A 132 22.75 -11.85 -14.81
C THR A 132 23.69 -12.64 -13.90
N PRO A 133 23.37 -13.91 -13.60
CA PRO A 133 24.35 -14.70 -12.88
C PRO A 133 25.65 -14.59 -13.66
N PRO A 134 26.81 -14.47 -12.99
CA PRO A 134 28.08 -14.54 -13.69
C PRO A 134 28.03 -15.76 -14.61
N PRO A 135 28.47 -15.63 -15.88
CA PRO A 135 28.36 -16.69 -16.85
C PRO A 135 28.89 -17.98 -16.20
N PRO A 136 28.12 -19.09 -16.22
CA PRO A 136 28.59 -20.32 -15.62
C PRO A 136 29.97 -20.63 -16.21
N PRO A 137 30.94 -21.09 -15.40
CA PRO A 137 32.23 -21.50 -15.93
C PRO A 137 31.95 -22.43 -17.09
N SER A 138 32.47 -22.09 -18.27
CA SER A 138 32.24 -22.84 -19.49
C SER A 138 32.62 -24.29 -19.22
N LEU A 139 31.60 -25.14 -19.02
CA LEU A 139 31.81 -26.57 -18.96
C LEU A 139 32.53 -26.94 -20.26
N PRO A 140 33.58 -27.79 -20.22
CA PRO A 140 34.22 -28.28 -21.42
C PRO A 140 33.10 -28.79 -22.34
N LYS A 141 33.01 -28.25 -23.56
CA LYS A 141 32.04 -28.72 -24.54
C LYS A 141 32.13 -30.25 -24.57
N PRO A 142 31.04 -31.00 -24.32
CA PRO A 142 31.08 -32.43 -24.53
C PRO A 142 31.48 -32.64 -25.98
N VAL A 143 32.56 -33.39 -26.19
CA VAL A 143 32.93 -33.88 -27.50
C VAL A 143 31.73 -34.68 -27.97
N THR A 144 30.91 -34.08 -28.85
CA THR A 144 29.89 -34.79 -29.59
C THR A 144 30.64 -35.79 -30.46
N ARG A 145 30.83 -37.01 -29.95
CA ARG A 145 30.96 -38.15 -30.84
C ARG A 145 29.64 -38.20 -31.61
N GLU A 146 29.73 -37.99 -32.92
CA GLU A 146 28.59 -38.18 -33.81
C GLU A 146 27.99 -39.54 -33.49
N PHE A 147 26.71 -39.52 -33.12
CA PHE A 147 25.96 -40.74 -32.89
C PHE A 147 25.73 -41.35 -34.27
N ASN A 148 26.61 -42.27 -34.66
CA ASN A 148 26.38 -43.10 -35.83
C ASN A 148 25.21 -44.03 -35.51
N TYR A 149 24.06 -43.76 -36.11
CA TYR A 149 22.96 -44.69 -36.08
C TYR A 149 23.42 -45.98 -36.76
N ALA A 150 23.26 -47.12 -36.08
CA ALA A 150 23.49 -48.42 -36.67
C ALA A 150 22.71 -48.50 -37.99
N THR A 151 23.44 -48.63 -39.10
CA THR A 151 22.83 -48.88 -40.40
C THR A 151 22.25 -50.29 -40.36
N TRP A 152 21.07 -50.48 -40.95
CA TRP A 152 20.36 -51.77 -40.99
C TRP A 152 21.13 -52.92 -41.67
N ASP A 153 22.34 -52.68 -42.16
CA ASP A 153 23.27 -53.69 -42.70
C ASP A 153 24.05 -54.44 -41.62
N ASP A 154 23.95 -54.06 -40.34
CA ASP A 154 24.64 -54.74 -39.22
C ASP A 154 23.95 -56.06 -38.77
N GLU A 155 22.87 -56.47 -39.43
CA GLU A 155 22.12 -57.72 -39.15
C GLU A 155 22.60 -58.94 -39.96
N ALA A 156 23.81 -58.87 -40.54
CA ALA A 156 24.49 -60.06 -41.05
C ALA A 156 25.25 -60.75 -39.90
N PRO A 157 24.91 -61.99 -39.51
CA PRO A 157 25.65 -62.68 -38.45
C PRO A 157 27.03 -63.09 -38.96
N GLU A 158 28.04 -62.26 -38.71
CA GLU A 158 29.42 -62.72 -38.67
C GLU A 158 29.62 -63.54 -37.40
N VAL A 159 29.65 -64.85 -37.60
CA VAL A 159 30.01 -65.84 -36.59
C VAL A 159 31.51 -65.68 -36.33
N GLU A 160 31.89 -64.88 -35.34
CA GLU A 160 33.29 -64.88 -34.87
C GLU A 160 33.40 -65.01 -33.35
N ASN A 161 34.04 -66.12 -32.98
CA ASN A 161 34.32 -66.59 -31.65
C ASN A 161 35.34 -65.69 -30.91
N ASP A 162 35.45 -65.96 -29.61
CA ASP A 162 36.64 -65.73 -28.80
C ASP A 162 36.94 -64.29 -28.35
N LYS A 163 36.43 -63.92 -27.15
CA LYS A 163 37.26 -63.89 -25.93
C LYS A 163 36.56 -63.17 -24.78
N CYS A 164 36.26 -63.95 -23.75
CA CYS A 164 36.21 -63.47 -22.39
C CYS A 164 37.60 -62.97 -21.97
N SER A 165 37.73 -61.68 -21.65
CA SER A 165 38.79 -61.18 -20.76
C SER A 165 38.40 -59.80 -20.23
N GLY A 166 38.13 -59.70 -18.92
CA GLY A 166 38.08 -58.40 -18.27
C GLY A 166 37.05 -58.20 -17.16
N CYS A 167 36.87 -59.17 -16.27
CA CYS A 167 36.37 -58.88 -14.93
C CYS A 167 37.35 -57.92 -14.21
N ALA A 168 36.87 -56.79 -13.68
CA ALA A 168 37.32 -56.22 -12.40
C ALA A 168 36.49 -54.97 -12.01
N TRP A 169 35.34 -55.19 -11.37
CA TRP A 169 34.74 -54.16 -10.53
C TRP A 169 35.57 -54.05 -9.23
N ARG A 170 36.37 -52.99 -9.08
CA ARG A 170 36.93 -52.59 -7.78
C ARG A 170 36.02 -51.51 -7.17
N PRO A 171 35.39 -51.75 -6.01
CA PRO A 171 34.80 -50.68 -5.23
C PRO A 171 35.89 -49.86 -4.52
N ASP A 172 35.71 -48.54 -4.55
CA ASP A 172 36.59 -47.51 -3.98
C ASP A 172 36.51 -47.52 -2.44
N PRO A 173 37.64 -47.72 -1.71
CA PRO A 173 37.67 -47.81 -0.26
C PRO A 173 37.54 -46.45 0.46
N SER A 174 37.41 -45.34 -0.25
CA SER A 174 37.39 -44.00 0.36
C SER A 174 36.01 -43.49 0.78
N LYS A 175 34.93 -44.22 0.52
CA LYS A 175 33.56 -43.76 0.84
C LYS A 175 33.05 -44.34 2.17
N PRO A 176 32.86 -43.53 3.22
CA PRO A 176 32.14 -43.96 4.41
C PRO A 176 30.66 -44.19 4.06
N VAL A 177 30.21 -45.42 4.27
CA VAL A 177 28.80 -45.83 4.19
C VAL A 177 28.09 -45.23 5.40
N TYR A 178 27.30 -44.17 5.18
CA TYR A 178 26.44 -43.64 6.23
C TYR A 178 25.16 -44.48 6.32
N HIS A 179 25.04 -45.24 7.41
CA HIS A 179 23.80 -45.84 7.86
C HIS A 179 23.09 -44.90 8.86
N ARG A 180 22.05 -44.21 8.40
CA ARG A 180 20.72 -44.10 9.03
C ARG A 180 19.89 -43.01 8.36
#